data_AF-A0A699H831-F1
#
_entry.id   AF-A0A699H831-F1
#
_cell.length_a   1.000
_cell.length_b   1.000
_cell.length_c   1.000
_cell.angle_alpha   90.00
_cell.angle_beta   90.00
_cell.angle_gamma   90.00
#
_symmetry.space_group_name_H-M   'P 1'
#
loop_
_entity.id
_entity.type
_entity.pdbx_description
1 polymer ?
#
loop_
_entity_poly.entity_id
_entity_poly.type
_entity_poly.pdbx_seq_one_letter_code
_entity_poly.pdbx_strand_id
1 'polypeptide(L)'
;MGDRRFWDLNGDGCFHVKDVRRMLDDMLLPKSDVPSRWVKQIPIKVNVLAWKISMDRLPTRVNLHRRGVQVSPISCPILCEALENLDHLLFCCDLAKDIAQSICNWWGLVWNPVDSYRSWLS
;
A
#
# COMPACT_ATOMS: atom_id res chain seq x y z
N MET A 1 9.44 -51.88 8.56
CA MET A 1 8.38 -51.09 7.88
C MET A 1 8.49 -49.68 8.40
N GLY A 2 9.03 -48.76 7.59
CA GLY A 2 9.20 -47.36 7.98
C GLY A 2 8.02 -46.54 7.50
N ASP A 3 7.41 -45.78 8.40
CA ASP A 3 6.33 -44.84 8.09
C ASP A 3 6.87 -43.77 7.13
N ARG A 4 6.46 -43.82 5.86
CA ARG A 4 6.93 -42.90 4.82
C ARG A 4 5.88 -41.82 4.66
N ARG A 5 6.15 -40.64 5.24
CA ARG A 5 5.26 -39.48 5.13
C ARG A 5 5.13 -39.09 3.66
N PHE A 6 3.96 -39.37 3.09
CA PHE A 6 3.58 -38.96 1.75
C PHE A 6 2.94 -37.57 1.83
N TRP A 7 3.46 -36.64 1.05
CA TRP A 7 2.89 -35.30 0.95
C TRP A 7 3.01 -34.86 -0.49
N ASP A 8 1.89 -34.62 -1.16
CA ASP A 8 1.85 -34.38 -2.59
C ASP A 8 1.11 -33.08 -2.92
N LEU A 9 1.84 -31.97 -2.84
CA LEU A 9 1.33 -30.64 -3.23
C LEU A 9 1.70 -30.28 -4.68
N ASN A 10 2.64 -31.02 -5.29
CA ASN A 10 3.26 -30.66 -6.57
C ASN A 10 3.36 -31.85 -7.56
N GLY A 11 2.84 -33.03 -7.22
CA GLY A 11 2.86 -34.24 -8.02
C GLY A 11 4.08 -35.16 -7.80
N ASP A 12 5.05 -34.81 -6.95
CA ASP A 12 6.28 -35.58 -6.74
C ASP A 12 6.26 -36.50 -5.51
N GLY A 13 5.18 -36.46 -4.72
CA GLY A 13 5.02 -37.29 -3.52
C GLY A 13 6.01 -36.99 -2.38
N CYS A 14 6.79 -35.93 -2.48
CA CYS A 14 7.80 -35.52 -1.51
C CYS A 14 7.39 -34.24 -0.78
N PHE A 15 7.65 -34.22 0.53
CA PHE A 15 7.44 -33.02 1.33
C PHE A 15 8.46 -31.93 1.02
N HIS A 16 7.96 -30.76 0.63
CA HIS A 16 8.77 -29.58 0.37
C HIS A 16 8.23 -28.37 1.14
N VAL A 17 9.07 -27.75 1.97
CA VAL A 17 8.70 -26.55 2.72
C VAL A 17 8.24 -25.41 1.80
N LYS A 18 8.86 -25.26 0.62
CA LYS A 18 8.48 -24.26 -0.39
C LYS A 18 7.03 -24.43 -0.89
N ASP A 19 6.51 -25.65 -0.92
CA ASP A 19 5.18 -25.94 -1.48
C ASP A 19 4.11 -25.70 -0.43
N VAL A 20 4.37 -26.10 0.82
CA VAL A 20 3.54 -25.70 1.97
C VAL A 20 3.51 -24.18 2.12
N ARG A 21 4.66 -23.52 1.99
CA ARG A 21 4.75 -22.07 2.07
C ARG A 21 3.92 -21.38 0.99
N ARG A 22 4.03 -21.84 -0.26
CA ARG A 22 3.25 -21.31 -1.39
C ARG A 22 1.75 -21.50 -1.17
N MET A 23 1.34 -22.69 -0.74
CA MET A 23 -0.05 -22.98 -0.41
C MET A 23 -0.57 -22.04 0.69
N LEU A 24 0.20 -21.82 1.76
CA LEU A 24 -0.16 -20.88 2.82
C LEU A 24 -0.25 -19.44 2.30
N ASP A 25 0.73 -19.00 1.51
CA ASP A 25 0.73 -17.65 0.94
C ASP A 25 -0.47 -17.45 0.01
N ASP A 26 -0.83 -18.46 -0.80
CA ASP A 26 -1.99 -18.44 -1.69
C ASP A 26 -3.34 -18.38 -0.93
N MET A 27 -3.41 -18.98 0.26
CA MET A 27 -4.60 -18.98 1.10
C MET A 27 -4.73 -17.74 1.99
N LEU A 28 -3.60 -17.21 2.48
CA LEU A 28 -3.59 -16.22 3.55
C LEU A 28 -3.25 -14.80 3.08
N LEU A 29 -2.46 -14.67 2.01
CA LEU A 29 -2.03 -13.35 1.55
C LEU A 29 -3.01 -12.81 0.51
N PRO A 30 -3.40 -11.52 0.60
CA PRO A 30 -4.17 -10.88 -0.45
C PRO A 30 -3.38 -10.92 -1.77
N LYS A 31 -3.98 -11.52 -2.80
CA LYS A 31 -3.44 -11.45 -4.16
C LYS A 31 -3.82 -10.10 -4.76
N SER A 32 -2.83 -9.39 -5.28
CA SER A 32 -3.01 -8.17 -6.07
C SER A 32 -2.65 -8.50 -7.51
N ASP A 33 -3.55 -8.23 -8.45
CA ASP A 33 -3.27 -8.37 -9.88
C ASP A 33 -2.20 -7.38 -10.36
N VAL A 34 -1.98 -6.30 -9.58
CA VAL A 34 -0.93 -5.32 -9.84
C VAL A 34 0.35 -5.75 -9.10
N PRO A 35 1.44 -6.09 -9.81
CA PRO A 35 2.71 -6.39 -9.18
C PRO A 35 3.28 -5.16 -8.48
N SER A 36 3.89 -5.38 -7.31
CA SER A 36 4.58 -4.30 -6.60
C SER A 36 5.81 -3.84 -7.40
N ARG A 37 5.81 -2.57 -7.84
CA ARG A 37 6.93 -2.00 -8.60
C ARG A 37 8.08 -1.64 -7.64
N TRP A 38 9.17 -2.38 -7.71
CA TRP A 38 10.38 -2.09 -6.93
C TRP A 38 11.44 -1.43 -7.79
N VAL A 39 11.76 -0.17 -7.50
CA VAL A 39 12.74 0.61 -8.27
C VAL A 39 14.08 0.58 -7.54
N LYS A 40 15.12 0.05 -8.19
CA LYS A 40 16.46 -0.11 -7.57
C LYS A 40 17.19 1.23 -7.36
N GLN A 41 16.81 2.25 -8.13
CA GLN A 41 17.44 3.57 -8.17
C GLN A 41 16.95 4.51 -7.05
N ILE A 42 15.93 4.12 -6.28
CA ILE A 42 15.39 4.95 -5.19
C ILE A 42 15.66 4.31 -3.83
N PRO A 43 15.74 5.11 -2.75
CA PRO A 43 15.90 4.57 -1.41
C PRO A 43 14.78 3.58 -1.04
N ILE A 44 15.15 2.51 -0.34
CA ILE A 44 14.24 1.43 0.07
C ILE A 44 12.97 1.95 0.77
N LYS A 45 13.10 3.01 1.58
CA LYS A 45 11.97 3.65 2.29
C LYS A 45 10.90 4.20 1.34
N VAL A 46 11.29 4.68 0.15
CA VAL A 46 10.36 5.21 -0.85
C VAL A 46 9.58 4.07 -1.48
N ASN A 47 10.26 2.97 -1.82
CA ASN A 47 9.60 1.76 -2.31
C ASN A 47 8.60 1.19 -1.26
N VAL A 48 9.00 1.11 0.01
CA VAL A 48 8.12 0.67 1.11
C VAL A 48 6.92 1.60 1.28
N LEU A 49 7.12 2.91 1.15
CA LEU A 49 6.04 3.89 1.20
C LEU A 49 5.03 3.67 0.06
N ALA A 50 5.50 3.59 -1.19
CA ALA A 50 4.66 3.33 -2.36
C ALA A 50 3.88 2.01 -2.24
N TRP A 51 4.54 0.96 -1.74
CA TRP A 51 3.89 -0.32 -1.46
C TRP A 51 2.77 -0.19 -0.42
N LYS A 52 3.02 0.50 0.72
CA LYS A 52 1.97 0.74 1.73
C LYS A 52 0.81 1.58 1.17
N ILE A 53 1.11 2.55 0.31
CA ILE A 53 0.10 3.38 -0.36
C ILE A 53 -0.78 2.51 -1.26
N SER A 54 -0.18 1.67 -2.09
CA SER A 54 -0.90 0.79 -3.03
C SER A 54 -1.88 -0.18 -2.36
N MET A 55 -1.65 -0.50 -1.08
CA MET A 55 -2.47 -1.42 -0.29
C MET A 55 -3.42 -0.70 0.69
N ASP A 56 -3.51 0.63 0.65
CA ASP A 56 -4.25 1.44 1.65
C ASP A 56 -3.85 1.09 3.10
N ARG A 57 -2.53 0.99 3.36
CA ARG A 57 -1.98 0.59 4.68
C ARG A 57 -1.23 1.68 5.43
N LEU A 58 -1.31 2.93 4.98
CA LEU A 58 -0.82 4.06 5.77
C LEU A 58 -1.69 4.26 7.02
N PRO A 59 -1.10 4.76 8.14
CA PRO A 59 -1.82 5.01 9.37
C PRO A 59 -2.66 6.31 9.29
N THR A 60 -3.50 6.43 8.27
CA THR A 60 -4.49 7.50 8.16
C THR A 60 -5.52 7.36 9.28
N ARG A 61 -6.18 8.43 9.70
CA ARG A 61 -7.21 8.34 10.76
C ARG A 61 -8.32 7.36 10.40
N VAL A 62 -8.73 7.30 9.13
CA VAL A 62 -9.68 6.30 8.63
C VAL A 62 -9.15 4.87 8.81
N ASN A 63 -7.88 4.60 8.45
CA ASN A 63 -7.30 3.26 8.60
C ASN A 63 -7.03 2.87 10.05
N LEU A 64 -6.70 3.83 10.90
CA LEU A 64 -6.58 3.62 12.35
C LEU A 64 -7.94 3.26 12.96
N HIS A 65 -8.99 4.00 12.61
CA HIS A 65 -10.35 3.73 13.05
C HIS A 65 -10.83 2.34 12.60
N ARG A 66 -10.61 1.96 11.33
CA ARG A 66 -10.90 0.61 10.80
C ARG A 66 -10.21 -0.52 11.57
N ARG A 67 -9.07 -0.24 12.22
CA ARG A 67 -8.31 -1.20 13.04
C ARG A 67 -8.70 -1.17 14.53
N GLY A 68 -9.73 -0.43 14.89
CA GLY A 68 -10.20 -0.31 16.27
C GLY A 68 -9.39 0.67 17.13
N VAL A 69 -8.44 1.40 16.54
CA VAL A 69 -7.72 2.47 17.26
C VAL A 69 -8.67 3.65 17.42
N GLN A 70 -8.86 4.09 18.66
CA GLN A 70 -9.74 5.21 18.99
C GLN A 70 -9.09 6.51 18.50
N VAL A 71 -9.58 7.02 17.38
CA VAL A 71 -9.16 8.30 16.80
C VAL A 71 -10.42 9.11 16.53
N SER A 72 -10.60 10.20 17.27
CA SER A 72 -11.74 11.12 17.11
C SER A 72 -11.24 12.57 17.11
N PRO A 73 -11.68 13.42 16.16
CA PRO A 73 -12.47 13.05 14.99
C PRO A 73 -11.65 12.21 13.99
N ILE A 74 -12.32 11.58 13.02
CA ILE A 74 -11.66 10.90 11.88
C ILE A 74 -11.33 11.87 10.73
N SER A 75 -11.69 13.13 10.88
CA SER A 75 -11.42 14.20 9.92
C SER A 75 -9.94 14.61 9.93
N CYS A 76 -9.52 15.16 8.80
CA CYS A 76 -8.19 15.71 8.61
C CYS A 76 -7.97 16.89 9.59
N PRO A 77 -6.83 16.92 10.31
CA PRO A 77 -6.54 17.98 11.27
C PRO A 77 -6.23 19.33 10.60
N ILE A 78 -6.03 19.35 9.28
CA ILE A 78 -5.61 20.53 8.51
C ILE A 78 -6.85 21.36 8.08
N LEU A 79 -7.83 21.51 8.97
CA LEU A 79 -9.01 22.38 8.81
C LEU A 79 -9.80 22.25 7.49
N CYS A 80 -9.70 21.11 6.81
CA CYS A 80 -10.31 20.89 5.48
C CYS A 80 -11.63 20.10 5.53
N GLU A 81 -12.22 19.91 6.72
CA GLU A 81 -13.49 19.22 7.06
C GLU A 81 -13.70 17.80 6.47
N ALA A 82 -12.79 17.31 5.64
CA ALA A 82 -12.85 16.01 4.99
C ALA A 82 -12.28 14.90 5.87
N LEU A 83 -12.65 13.66 5.56
CA LEU A 83 -12.07 12.47 6.18
C LEU A 83 -10.58 12.35 5.84
N GLU A 84 -9.75 12.04 6.81
CA GLU A 84 -8.35 11.72 6.55
C GLU A 84 -8.23 10.28 6.05
N ASN A 85 -8.49 10.09 4.75
CA ASN A 85 -8.18 8.87 4.01
C ASN A 85 -6.90 9.08 3.19
N LEU A 86 -6.43 8.03 2.51
CA LEU A 86 -5.17 8.07 1.76
C LEU A 86 -5.18 9.12 0.64
N ASP A 87 -6.24 9.15 -0.15
CA ASP A 87 -6.37 10.06 -1.29
C ASP A 87 -6.40 11.52 -0.81
N HIS A 88 -7.17 11.80 0.24
CA HIS A 88 -7.19 13.11 0.85
C HIS A 88 -5.83 13.50 1.43
N LEU A 89 -5.20 12.62 2.21
CA LEU A 89 -3.92 12.91 2.87
C LEU A 89 -2.81 13.27 1.86
N LEU A 90 -2.78 12.62 0.70
CA LEU A 90 -1.70 12.76 -0.28
C LEU A 90 -2.01 13.70 -1.44
N PHE A 91 -3.28 13.87 -1.81
CA PHE A 91 -3.66 14.52 -3.07
C PHE A 91 -4.72 15.63 -2.89
N CYS A 92 -5.73 15.42 -2.03
CA CYS A 92 -6.83 16.39 -1.94
C CYS A 92 -6.70 17.42 -0.81
N CYS A 93 -5.91 17.14 0.23
CA CYS A 93 -5.66 18.04 1.34
C CYS A 93 -5.00 19.33 0.85
N ASP A 94 -5.44 20.48 1.36
CA ASP A 94 -4.95 21.79 0.90
C ASP A 94 -3.44 21.92 1.11
N LEU A 95 -2.93 21.49 2.28
CA LEU A 95 -1.48 21.44 2.53
C LEU A 95 -0.75 20.52 1.54
N ALA A 96 -1.32 19.36 1.20
CA ALA A 96 -0.71 18.44 0.25
C ALA A 96 -0.64 19.06 -1.15
N LYS A 97 -1.70 19.76 -1.57
CA LYS A 97 -1.74 20.52 -2.83
C LYS A 97 -0.70 21.63 -2.85
N ASP A 98 -0.63 22.44 -1.80
CA ASP A 98 0.32 23.55 -1.70
C ASP A 98 1.77 23.07 -1.75
N ILE A 99 2.08 22.00 -1.02
CA ILE A 99 3.42 21.39 -1.02
C ILE A 99 3.78 20.92 -2.42
N ALA A 100 2.92 20.14 -3.05
CA ALA A 100 3.27 19.57 -4.33
C ALA A 100 3.28 20.67 -5.43
N GLN A 101 2.49 21.74 -5.31
CA GLN A 101 2.54 22.88 -6.24
C GLN A 101 3.87 23.61 -6.10
N SER A 102 4.35 23.77 -4.87
CA SER A 102 5.67 24.32 -4.58
C SER A 102 6.78 23.45 -5.19
N ILE A 103 6.64 22.12 -5.15
CA ILE A 103 7.58 21.18 -5.79
C ILE A 103 7.55 21.32 -7.32
N CYS A 104 6.37 21.36 -7.94
CA CYS A 104 6.23 21.58 -9.39
C CYS A 104 6.87 22.90 -9.81
N ASN A 105 6.61 23.99 -9.07
CA ASN A 105 7.20 25.30 -9.31
C ASN A 105 8.74 25.26 -9.20
N TRP A 106 9.27 24.57 -8.19
CA TRP A 106 10.72 24.41 -8.01
C TRP A 106 11.37 23.69 -9.20
N TRP A 107 10.66 22.76 -9.84
CA TRP A 107 11.14 22.00 -10.99
C TRP A 107 10.74 22.61 -12.34
N GLY A 108 10.04 23.74 -12.35
CA GLY A 108 9.54 24.36 -13.59
C GLY A 108 8.47 23.54 -14.31
N LEU A 109 7.72 22.72 -13.59
CA LEU A 109 6.67 21.85 -14.12
C LEU A 109 5.30 22.52 -14.00
N VAL A 110 4.43 22.27 -14.97
CA VAL A 110 3.02 22.65 -14.87
C VAL A 110 2.34 21.73 -13.86
N TRP A 111 1.78 22.33 -12.82
CA TRP A 111 0.95 21.62 -11.85
C TRP A 111 -0.34 21.13 -12.49
N ASN A 112 -0.60 19.83 -12.42
CA ASN A 112 -1.88 19.23 -12.74
C ASN A 112 -2.42 18.55 -11.48
N PRO A 113 -3.57 19.00 -10.94
CA PRO A 113 -4.12 18.41 -9.73
C PRO A 113 -4.52 16.95 -10.00
N VAL A 114 -4.10 16.08 -9.09
CA VAL A 114 -4.49 14.67 -9.07
C VAL A 114 -5.34 14.46 -7.83
N ASP A 115 -6.31 13.56 -7.88
CA ASP A 115 -7.29 13.32 -6.81
C ASP A 115 -7.11 11.97 -6.10
N SER A 116 -6.33 11.05 -6.66
CA SER A 116 -6.09 9.73 -6.08
C SER A 116 -4.75 9.13 -6.50
N TYR A 117 -4.29 8.13 -5.74
CA TYR A 117 -3.10 7.37 -6.11
C TYR A 117 -3.26 6.62 -7.43
N ARG A 118 -4.48 6.18 -7.76
CA ARG A 118 -4.76 5.48 -9.03
C ARG A 118 -4.65 6.43 -10.22
N SER A 119 -5.25 7.61 -10.10
CA SER A 119 -5.15 8.67 -11.11
C SER A 119 -3.70 9.09 -11.34
N TRP A 120 -2.88 9.11 -10.28
CA TRP A 120 -1.46 9.45 -10.37
C TRP A 120 -0.61 8.40 -11.12
N LEU A 121 -1.04 7.13 -11.10
CA LEU A 121 -0.35 6.04 -11.77
C LEU A 121 -0.79 5.83 -13.23
N SER A 122 -1.88 6.50 -13.65
CA SER A 122 -2.46 6.39 -14.99
C SER A 122 -1.67 7.22 -16.00
#